data_AF-A0A5P2FYP4-F1
#
_entry.id   AF-A0A5P2FYP4-F1
#
_cell.length_a   1.000
_cell.length_b   1.000
_cell.length_c   1.000
_cell.angle_alpha   90.00
_cell.angle_beta   90.00
_cell.angle_gamma   90.00
#
_symmetry.space_group_name_H-M   'P 1'
#
loop_
_entity.id
_entity.type
_entity.pdbx_description
1 polymer ?
#
loop_
_entity_poly.entity_id
_entity_poly.type
_entity_poly.pdbx_seq_one_letter_code
_entity_poly.pdbx_strand_id
1 'polypeptide(L)'
;MPIGSFGIIDVSGMNTIINTSKLQAKQYPDDSFFQKLIDRLQTEFVDKGKLRTSSCAGFYSYPNPKYKNLEFLKSKNDKIISINLHII
;
A
#
# COMPACT_ATOMS: atom_id res chain seq x y z
N MET A 1 14.76 -5.52 2.53
CA MET A 1 13.87 -5.56 1.35
C MET A 1 13.39 -4.15 1.06
N PRO A 2 13.30 -3.73 -0.22
CA PRO A 2 12.73 -2.43 -0.57
C PRO A 2 11.26 -2.36 -0.13
N ILE A 3 10.83 -1.18 0.34
CA ILE A 3 9.45 -0.91 0.75
C ILE A 3 8.65 -0.58 -0.53
N GLY A 4 7.55 -1.30 -0.78
CA GLY A 4 6.67 -1.02 -1.92
C GLY A 4 5.82 0.24 -1.73
N SER A 5 5.15 0.69 -2.80
CA SER A 5 4.42 1.97 -2.82
C SER A 5 3.43 2.15 -1.66
N PHE A 6 2.65 1.13 -1.31
CA PHE A 6 1.73 1.18 -0.16
C PHE A 6 2.44 1.32 1.18
N GLY A 7 3.60 0.69 1.34
CA GLY A 7 4.43 0.85 2.55
C GLY A 7 5.06 2.26 2.62
N ILE A 8 5.43 2.84 1.48
CA ILE A 8 5.93 4.23 1.42
C ILE A 8 4.82 5.22 1.80
N ILE A 9 3.58 4.96 1.39
CA ILE A 9 2.42 5.75 1.81
C ILE A 9 2.24 5.66 3.34
N ASP A 10 2.31 4.46 3.91
CA ASP A 10 2.21 4.29 5.37
C ASP A 10 3.32 5.03 6.14
N VAL A 11 4.52 5.13 5.57
CA VAL A 11 5.63 5.90 6.16
C VAL A 11 5.38 7.41 6.04
N SER A 12 4.96 7.87 4.87
CA SER A 12 4.74 9.30 4.57
C SER A 12 3.49 9.86 5.25
N GLY A 13 2.49 9.00 5.49
CA GLY A 13 1.23 9.28 6.14
C GLY A 13 0.09 9.72 5.21
N MET A 14 -1.12 9.28 5.55
CA MET A 14 -2.33 9.49 4.74
C MET A 14 -2.67 10.97 4.53
N ASN A 15 -2.44 11.82 5.53
CA ASN A 15 -2.72 13.26 5.44
C ASN A 15 -1.89 13.94 4.33
N THR A 16 -0.64 13.52 4.14
CA THR A 16 0.24 14.06 3.09
C THR A 16 -0.32 13.76 1.70
N ILE A 17 -0.79 12.52 1.49
CA ILE A 17 -1.40 12.09 0.23
C ILE A 17 -2.71 12.83 -0.02
N ILE A 18 -3.57 12.94 1.00
CA ILE A 18 -4.85 13.66 0.90
C ILE A 18 -4.61 15.14 0.54
N ASN A 19 -3.65 15.81 1.19
CA ASN A 19 -3.37 17.21 0.92
C ASN A 19 -2.84 17.43 -0.50
N THR A 20 -1.95 16.56 -0.98
CA THR A 20 -1.47 16.60 -2.37
C THR A 20 -2.63 16.36 -3.36
N SER A 21 -3.49 15.38 -3.07
CA SER A 21 -4.66 15.08 -3.90
C SER A 21 -5.64 16.26 -3.93
N LYS A 22 -5.80 17.02 -2.84
CA LYS A 22 -6.61 18.25 -2.82
C LYS A 22 -6.05 19.33 -3.75
N LEU A 23 -4.72 19.45 -3.86
CA LEU A 23 -4.09 20.37 -4.81
C LEU A 23 -4.36 19.92 -6.25
N GLN A 24 -4.26 18.61 -6.52
CA GLN A 24 -4.55 18.04 -7.84
C GLN A 24 -6.02 18.18 -8.24
N ALA A 25 -6.96 17.96 -7.32
CA ALA A 25 -8.39 18.17 -7.57
C ALA A 25 -8.71 19.63 -7.94
N LYS A 26 -7.99 20.60 -7.35
CA LYS A 26 -8.12 22.02 -7.73
C LYS A 26 -7.53 22.32 -9.09
N GLN A 27 -6.43 21.66 -9.45
CA GLN A 27 -5.75 21.86 -10.74
C GLN A 27 -6.51 21.21 -11.90
N TYR A 28 -7.19 20.09 -11.63
CA TYR A 28 -7.93 19.29 -12.62
C TYR A 28 -9.39 19.13 -12.15
N PRO A 29 -10.21 20.20 -12.16
CA PRO A 29 -11.56 20.18 -11.59
C PRO A 29 -12.52 19.24 -12.32
N ASP A 30 -12.28 18.95 -13.60
CA ASP A 30 -13.09 18.01 -14.40
C ASP A 30 -12.71 16.54 -14.14
N ASP A 31 -11.58 16.29 -13.46
CA ASP A 31 -11.15 14.95 -13.08
C ASP A 31 -11.68 14.55 -11.70
N SER A 32 -12.76 13.77 -11.70
CA SER A 32 -13.36 13.22 -10.48
C SER A 32 -12.46 12.24 -9.71
N PHE A 33 -11.35 11.78 -10.30
CA PHE A 33 -10.45 10.80 -9.68
C PHE A 33 -9.91 11.30 -8.34
N PHE A 34 -9.39 12.53 -8.28
CA PHE A 34 -8.75 13.05 -7.07
C PHE A 34 -9.75 13.21 -5.93
N GLN A 35 -10.97 13.68 -6.23
CA GLN A 35 -12.01 13.78 -5.21
C GLN A 35 -12.41 12.40 -4.67
N LYS A 36 -12.63 11.42 -5.55
CA LYS A 36 -12.92 10.03 -5.15
C LYS A 36 -11.80 9.42 -4.31
N LEU A 37 -10.54 9.71 -4.65
CA LEU A 37 -9.38 9.26 -3.89
C LEU A 37 -9.37 9.86 -2.49
N ILE A 38 -9.59 11.18 -2.36
CA ILE A 38 -9.67 11.88 -1.08
C ILE A 38 -10.76 11.25 -0.21
N ASP A 39 -11.98 11.10 -0.74
CA ASP A 39 -13.12 10.58 0.00
C ASP A 39 -12.86 9.16 0.50
N ARG A 40 -12.27 8.31 -0.35
CA ARG A 40 -11.93 6.93 0.02
C ARG A 40 -10.85 6.87 1.08
N LEU A 41 -9.79 7.68 0.97
CA LEU A 41 -8.71 7.70 1.96
C LEU A 41 -9.20 8.26 3.30
N GLN A 42 -10.07 9.26 3.28
CA GLN A 42 -10.68 9.81 4.48
C GLN A 42 -11.50 8.74 5.22
N THR A 43 -12.46 8.14 4.53
CA THR A 43 -13.42 7.18 5.12
C THR A 43 -12.79 5.84 5.51
N GLU A 44 -11.88 5.30 4.70
CA GLU A 44 -11.32 3.97 4.95
C GLU A 44 -10.09 3.97 5.86
N PHE A 45 -9.41 5.11 5.99
CA PHE A 45 -8.17 5.21 6.74
C PHE A 45 -8.21 6.26 7.84
N VAL A 46 -8.42 7.53 7.51
CA VAL A 46 -8.32 8.63 8.49
C VAL A 46 -9.38 8.51 9.57
N ASP A 47 -10.65 8.34 9.18
CA ASP A 47 -11.78 8.25 10.11
C ASP A 47 -11.69 6.99 11.00
N LYS A 48 -10.95 5.98 10.55
CA LYS A 48 -10.70 4.73 11.27
C LYS A 48 -9.38 4.75 12.06
N GLY A 49 -8.68 5.88 12.12
CA GLY A 49 -7.41 6.03 12.83
C GLY A 49 -6.21 5.32 12.18
N LYS A 50 -6.32 4.89 10.92
CA LYS A 50 -5.26 4.17 10.17
C LYS A 50 -4.38 5.15 9.38
N LEU A 51 -3.65 6.00 10.08
CA LEU A 51 -2.99 7.16 9.50
C LEU A 51 -1.60 6.87 8.91
N ARG A 52 -0.80 6.03 9.58
CA ARG A 52 0.60 5.74 9.24
C ARG A 52 1.20 4.66 10.14
N THR A 53 2.48 4.37 9.93
CA THR A 53 3.28 3.52 10.83
C THR A 53 3.18 3.93 12.30
N SER A 54 3.15 5.24 12.61
CA SER A 54 3.06 5.74 13.99
C SER A 54 1.70 5.53 14.66
N SER A 55 0.63 5.29 13.89
CA SER A 55 -0.68 4.87 14.44
C SER A 55 -0.82 3.35 14.47
N CYS A 56 0.28 2.63 14.27
CA CYS A 56 0.37 1.17 14.16
C CYS A 56 -0.46 0.54 13.02
N ALA A 57 -1.11 1.36 12.19
CA ALA A 57 -2.04 0.91 11.16
C ALA A 57 -2.12 1.88 9.98
N GLY A 58 -2.07 1.32 8.77
CA GLY A 58 -2.30 1.95 7.49
C GLY A 58 -2.76 0.89 6.48
N PHE A 59 -2.10 0.79 5.33
CA PHE A 59 -2.24 -0.37 4.42
C PHE A 59 -1.75 -1.66 5.07
N TYR A 60 -0.74 -1.58 5.93
CA TYR A 60 -0.25 -2.69 6.73
C TYR A 60 -0.41 -2.43 8.23
N SER A 61 -0.34 -3.50 9.02
CA SER A 61 -0.28 -3.43 10.48
C SER A 61 1.17 -3.39 10.95
N TYR A 62 1.47 -2.53 11.92
CA TYR A 62 2.81 -2.33 12.48
C TYR A 62 2.85 -2.77 13.95
N PRO A 63 4.02 -3.18 14.48
CA PRO A 63 5.37 -3.08 13.90
C PRO A 63 5.77 -4.18 12.89
N ASN A 64 4.90 -5.17 12.68
CA ASN A 64 5.16 -6.38 11.89
C ASN A 64 4.37 -6.41 10.56
N PRO A 65 4.66 -5.53 9.59
CA PRO A 65 3.91 -5.47 8.35
C PRO A 65 4.18 -6.71 7.48
N LYS A 66 3.12 -7.19 6.81
CA LYS A 66 3.17 -8.42 6.00
C LYS A 66 4.25 -8.40 4.91
N TYR A 67 4.57 -7.23 4.34
CA TYR A 67 5.61 -7.10 3.31
C TYR A 67 7.03 -7.41 3.78
N LYS A 68 7.28 -7.50 5.10
CA LYS A 68 8.57 -7.96 5.64
C LYS A 68 8.73 -9.48 5.59
N ASN A 69 7.65 -10.23 5.35
CA ASN A 69 7.73 -11.67 5.18
C ASN A 69 8.36 -11.99 3.81
N LEU A 70 9.40 -12.84 3.78
CA LEU A 70 10.07 -13.26 2.54
C LEU A 70 9.12 -13.98 1.57
N GLU A 71 8.06 -14.60 2.09
CA GLU A 71 7.04 -15.28 1.30
C GLU A 71 5.92 -14.34 0.84
N PHE A 72 5.95 -13.05 1.19
CA PHE A 72 4.85 -12.10 0.93
C PHE A 72 4.43 -12.03 -0.55
N LEU A 73 5.40 -12.13 -1.47
CA LEU A 73 5.17 -12.07 -2.92
C LEU A 73 5.18 -13.43 -3.60
N LYS A 74 5.37 -14.54 -2.86
CA LYS A 74 5.39 -15.86 -3.47
C LYS A 74 3.98 -16.31 -3.83
N SER A 75 3.82 -16.78 -5.07
CA SER A 75 2.58 -17.41 -5.51
C SER A 75 2.49 -18.82 -4.93
N LYS A 76 1.27 -19.35 -4.76
CA LYS A 76 1.05 -20.74 -4.34
C LYS A 76 1.63 -21.76 -5.35
N ASN A 77 1.95 -21.34 -6.57
CA ASN A 77 2.43 -22.19 -7.66
C ASN A 77 3.97 -22.19 -7.79
N ASP A 78 4.70 -21.45 -6.95
CA ASP A 78 6.17 -21.31 -7.06
C ASP A 78 6.93 -22.56 -6.58
N LYS A 79 6.24 -23.68 -6.29
CA LYS A 79 6.83 -24.93 -5.77
C LYS A 79 7.01 -26.05 -6.79
N ILE A 80 6.84 -25.86 -8.09
CA ILE A 80 6.98 -26.96 -9.07
C ILE A 80 7.93 -26.58 -10.21
N ILE A 81 9.23 -26.49 -9.91
CA ILE A 81 10.29 -26.71 -10.91
C ILE A 81 11.52 -27.32 -10.24
N SER A 82 11.33 -28.43 -9.54
CA SER A 82 12.41 -29.42 -9.34
C SER A 82 12.16 -30.58 -10.30
N ILE A 83 12.33 -30.34 -11.59
CA ILE A 83 12.33 -31.43 -12.57
C ILE A 83 13.74 -32.01 -12.54
N ASN A 84 13.83 -33.27 -12.09
CA ASN A 84 15.05 -34.07 -12.02
C ASN A 84 15.87 -33.94 -13.32
N LEU A 85 17.06 -33.35 -13.21
CA LEU A 85 18.09 -33.49 -14.25
C LEU A 85 18.82 -34.83 -14.00
N HIS A 86 18.19 -35.91 -14.43
CA HIS A 86 18.85 -37.20 -14.62
C HIS A 86 18.18 -37.90 -15.80
N ILE A 87 18.99 -38.56 -16.64
CA ILE A 87 18.66 -39.18 -17.94
C ILE A 87 18.78 -38.12 -19.07
N ILE A 88 19.77 -38.13 -19.97
CA ILE A 88 20.62 -39.19 -20.57
C ILE A 88 22.03 -38.63 -20.83
#